data_AF-A0A9W3AYE4-F1
#
_entry.id   AF-A0A9W3AYE4-F1
#
_cell.length_a   1.000
_cell.length_b   1.000
_cell.length_c   1.000
_cell.angle_alpha   90.00
_cell.angle_beta   90.00
_cell.angle_gamma   90.00
#
_symmetry.space_group_name_H-M   'P 1'
#
loop_
_entity.id
_entity.type
_entity.pdbx_description
1 polymer ?
#
loop_
_entity_poly.entity_id
_entity_poly.type
_entity_poly.pdbx_seq_one_letter_code
_entity_poly.pdbx_strand_id
1 'polypeptide(L)'
;MLLLTLLIALPALAFCQVDIQHLADLQFNRFDVDQDGNIEPLEVATYFRRFDTNQDQQISRIEYNKEVDTHHANDPPTHTVLLRLFDALDYNNDSHLSQSDFDALFIAADANKNHLVNQAEFRTVFYDLTGILPVGK
;
A
#
# COMPACT_ATOMS: atom_id res chain seq x y z
N MET A 1 43.71 16.49 10.70
CA MET A 1 42.38 16.99 11.14
C MET A 1 41.45 17.09 9.93
N LEU A 2 40.88 15.97 9.47
CA LEU A 2 39.92 15.95 8.36
C LEU A 2 39.09 14.65 8.42
N LEU A 3 38.62 14.29 9.62
CA LEU A 3 37.91 13.03 9.87
C LEU A 3 36.70 13.21 10.80
N LEU A 4 36.11 14.42 10.82
CA LEU A 4 35.09 14.77 11.81
C LEU A 4 33.95 15.65 11.27
N THR A 5 33.68 15.61 9.97
CA THR A 5 32.55 16.35 9.38
C THR A 5 31.44 15.47 8.77
N LEU A 6 31.64 14.15 8.66
CA LEU A 6 30.64 13.25 8.06
C LEU A 6 29.59 12.72 9.06
N LEU A 7 29.77 12.94 10.37
CA LEU A 7 28.93 12.28 11.40
C LEU A 7 27.70 13.10 11.85
N ILE A 8 27.45 14.29 11.31
CA ILE A 8 26.37 15.18 11.79
C ILE A 8 25.23 15.34 10.76
N ALA A 9 25.31 14.66 9.60
CA ALA A 9 24.23 14.71 8.59
C ALA A 9 23.17 13.60 8.75
N LEU A 10 23.30 12.70 9.74
CA LEU A 10 22.38 11.58 9.93
C LEU A 10 21.14 11.84 10.84
N PRO A 11 21.05 12.85 11.74
CA PRO A 11 19.83 13.04 12.53
C PRO A 11 18.80 13.96 11.85
N ALA A 12 19.08 14.55 10.68
CA ALA A 12 18.16 15.47 10.00
C ALA A 12 17.06 14.79 9.16
N LEU A 13 17.15 13.48 8.92
CA LEU A 13 16.14 12.72 8.15
C LEU A 13 14.96 12.21 9.00
N ALA A 14 14.96 12.45 10.31
CA ALA A 14 14.03 11.81 11.26
C ALA A 14 12.65 12.51 11.41
N PHE A 15 12.35 13.59 10.67
CA PHE A 15 11.15 14.40 10.93
C PHE A 15 10.01 14.27 9.90
N CYS A 16 10.00 13.24 9.06
CA CYS A 16 8.86 12.92 8.19
C CYS A 16 8.76 11.43 7.88
N GLN A 17 8.96 10.56 8.88
CA GLN A 17 8.67 9.14 8.69
C GLN A 17 7.16 8.91 8.74
N VAL A 18 6.61 8.36 7.66
CA VAL A 18 5.26 7.78 7.65
C VAL A 18 5.20 6.73 8.74
N ASP A 19 4.17 6.77 9.58
CA ASP A 19 3.82 5.62 10.40
C ASP A 19 3.27 4.53 9.46
N ILE A 20 4.19 3.71 8.96
CA ILE A 20 3.89 2.69 7.96
C ILE A 20 2.94 1.62 8.51
N GLN A 21 2.97 1.38 9.82
CA GLN A 21 2.05 0.44 10.45
C GLN A 21 0.65 1.03 10.48
N HIS A 22 0.50 2.29 10.90
CA HIS A 22 -0.79 2.97 10.84
C HIS A 22 -1.32 3.05 9.39
N LEU A 23 -0.47 3.35 8.41
CA LEU A 23 -0.87 3.37 7.01
C LEU A 23 -1.31 1.98 6.51
N ALA A 24 -0.58 0.91 6.86
CA ALA A 24 -0.97 -0.45 6.54
C ALA A 24 -2.34 -0.80 7.15
N ASP A 25 -2.59 -0.39 8.39
CA ASP A 25 -3.89 -0.61 9.06
C ASP A 25 -5.02 0.16 8.38
N LEU A 26 -4.76 1.40 7.96
CA LEU A 26 -5.72 2.19 7.19
C LEU A 26 -6.02 1.55 5.84
N GLN A 27 -5.02 0.98 5.16
CA GLN A 27 -5.25 0.28 3.90
C GLN A 27 -5.99 -1.03 4.12
N PHE A 28 -5.62 -1.82 5.13
CA PHE A 28 -6.33 -3.04 5.53
C PHE A 28 -7.83 -2.76 5.73
N ASN A 29 -8.17 -1.76 6.54
CA ASN A 29 -9.55 -1.37 6.82
C ASN A 29 -10.32 -0.88 5.58
N ARG A 30 -9.63 -0.50 4.50
CA ARG A 30 -10.30 -0.15 3.24
C ARG A 30 -10.61 -1.39 2.40
N PHE A 31 -9.76 -2.42 2.47
CA PHE A 31 -9.95 -3.70 1.81
C PHE A 31 -10.95 -4.60 2.54
N ASP A 32 -10.94 -4.61 3.88
CA ASP A 32 -11.89 -5.30 4.76
C ASP A 32 -13.21 -4.50 4.79
N VAL A 33 -14.10 -4.82 3.86
CA VAL A 33 -15.32 -4.05 3.56
C VAL A 33 -16.40 -4.31 4.60
N ASP A 34 -16.54 -5.56 5.05
CA ASP A 34 -17.53 -5.95 6.06
C ASP A 34 -17.03 -5.87 7.50
N GLN A 35 -15.73 -5.59 7.68
CA GLN A 35 -15.05 -5.35 8.96
C GLN A 35 -15.03 -6.58 9.86
N ASP A 36 -14.95 -7.78 9.27
CA ASP A 36 -14.86 -9.03 10.01
C ASP A 36 -13.43 -9.35 10.50
N GLY A 37 -12.45 -8.54 10.09
CA GLY A 37 -11.04 -8.69 10.45
C GLY A 37 -10.24 -9.56 9.48
N ASN A 38 -10.82 -9.93 8.34
CA ASN A 38 -10.18 -10.62 7.24
C ASN A 38 -10.53 -9.92 5.93
N ILE A 39 -9.62 -10.01 4.96
CA ILE A 39 -9.93 -9.65 3.59
C ILE A 39 -10.28 -10.94 2.86
N GLU A 40 -11.46 -10.96 2.26
CA GLU A 40 -11.92 -12.03 1.36
C GLU A 40 -11.73 -11.64 -0.12
N PRO A 41 -11.61 -12.62 -1.05
CA PRO A 41 -11.47 -12.33 -2.49
C PRO A 41 -12.58 -11.43 -3.06
N LEU A 42 -13.81 -11.55 -2.55
CA LEU A 42 -14.95 -10.73 -2.98
C LEU A 42 -14.81 -9.26 -2.56
N GLU A 43 -14.16 -9.00 -1.43
CA GLU A 43 -13.97 -7.66 -0.91
C GLU A 43 -12.89 -6.92 -1.69
N VAL A 44 -11.84 -7.64 -2.11
CA VAL A 44 -10.83 -7.10 -3.03
C VAL A 44 -11.48 -6.62 -4.34
N ALA A 45 -12.39 -7.41 -4.92
CA ALA A 45 -13.16 -7.01 -6.11
C ALA A 45 -14.12 -5.84 -5.84
N THR A 46 -14.55 -5.65 -4.59
CA THR A 46 -15.41 -4.52 -4.19
C THR A 46 -14.62 -3.25 -3.96
N TYR A 47 -13.42 -3.35 -3.39
CA TYR A 47 -12.44 -2.27 -3.32
C TYR A 47 -12.06 -1.79 -4.72
N PHE A 48 -11.79 -2.71 -5.65
CA PHE A 48 -11.48 -2.43 -7.06
C PHE A 48 -12.50 -1.47 -7.71
N ARG A 49 -13.80 -1.78 -7.57
CA ARG A 49 -14.90 -1.00 -8.15
C ARG A 49 -15.02 0.44 -7.62
N ARG A 50 -14.33 0.80 -6.53
CA ARG A 50 -14.35 2.16 -6.00
C ARG A 50 -13.43 3.11 -6.77
N PHE A 51 -12.36 2.60 -7.37
CA PHE A 51 -11.35 3.41 -8.06
C PHE A 51 -11.55 3.42 -9.59
N ASP A 52 -12.10 2.34 -10.15
CA ASP A 52 -12.48 2.21 -11.56
C ASP A 52 -13.66 3.14 -11.89
N THR A 53 -13.35 4.39 -12.22
CA THR A 53 -14.34 5.46 -12.39
C THR A 53 -14.95 5.42 -13.79
N ASN A 54 -14.16 5.00 -14.79
CA ASN A 54 -14.61 4.87 -16.18
C ASN A 54 -15.27 3.51 -16.47
N GLN A 55 -15.25 2.58 -15.52
CA GLN A 55 -15.85 1.24 -15.57
C GLN A 55 -15.24 0.33 -16.65
N ASP A 56 -13.94 0.48 -16.91
CA ASP A 56 -13.21 -0.32 -17.91
C ASP A 56 -12.57 -1.60 -17.34
N GLN A 57 -12.88 -1.93 -16.07
CA GLN A 57 -12.36 -3.09 -15.35
C GLN A 57 -10.85 -3.03 -15.09
N GLN A 58 -10.26 -1.84 -15.19
CA GLN A 58 -8.91 -1.55 -14.77
C GLN A 58 -8.88 -0.26 -13.93
N ILE A 59 -7.89 -0.13 -13.05
CA ILE A 59 -7.61 1.14 -12.38
C ILE A 59 -6.38 1.72 -13.06
N SER A 60 -6.57 2.75 -13.87
CA SER A 60 -5.46 3.45 -14.49
C SER A 60 -4.64 4.23 -13.46
N ARG A 61 -3.38 4.52 -13.78
CA ARG A 61 -2.54 5.43 -12.96
C ARG A 61 -3.21 6.78 -12.72
N ILE A 62 -3.99 7.28 -13.67
CA ILE A 62 -4.67 8.58 -13.57
C ILE A 62 -5.78 8.51 -12.51
N GLU A 63 -6.60 7.46 -12.54
CA GLU A 63 -7.67 7.25 -11.56
C GLU A 63 -7.11 7.06 -10.15
N TYR A 64 -6.07 6.24 -10.02
CA TYR A 64 -5.41 6.04 -8.74
C TYR A 64 -4.81 7.34 -8.18
N ASN A 65 -4.04 8.07 -8.99
CA ASN A 65 -3.42 9.32 -8.56
C ASN A 65 -4.49 10.34 -8.12
N LYS A 66 -5.60 10.44 -8.85
CA LYS A 66 -6.69 11.35 -8.50
C LYS A 66 -7.28 11.03 -7.11
N GLU A 67 -7.45 9.76 -6.79
CA GLU A 67 -7.94 9.34 -5.46
C GLU A 67 -6.92 9.66 -4.36
N VAL A 68 -5.64 9.40 -4.60
CA VAL A 68 -4.55 9.74 -3.67
C VAL A 68 -4.44 11.25 -3.46
N ASP A 69 -4.48 12.04 -4.53
CA ASP A 69 -4.43 13.51 -4.46
C ASP A 69 -5.63 14.07 -3.70
N THR A 70 -6.83 13.55 -3.94
CA THR A 70 -8.07 14.00 -3.30
C THR A 70 -8.02 13.82 -1.77
N HIS A 71 -7.41 12.74 -1.29
CA HIS A 71 -7.44 12.37 0.13
C HIS A 71 -6.14 12.66 0.89
N HIS A 72 -5.01 12.79 0.19
CA HIS A 72 -3.68 12.86 0.80
C HIS A 72 -2.77 13.97 0.23
N ALA A 73 -3.29 14.94 -0.54
CA ALA A 73 -2.48 16.06 -1.06
C ALA A 73 -1.76 16.88 0.03
N ASN A 74 -2.32 16.93 1.24
CA ASN A 74 -1.72 17.65 2.38
C ASN A 74 -0.85 16.77 3.29
N ASP A 75 -0.59 15.52 2.88
CA ASP A 75 0.26 14.56 3.58
C ASP A 75 1.31 13.96 2.61
N PRO A 76 2.38 14.73 2.27
CA PRO A 76 3.36 14.33 1.27
C PRO A 76 4.07 12.99 1.54
N PRO A 77 4.40 12.63 2.80
CA PRO A 77 4.96 11.33 3.11
C PRO A 77 4.02 10.18 2.75
N THR A 78 2.76 10.23 3.20
CA THR A 78 1.76 9.18 2.87
C THR A 78 1.46 9.15 1.38
N HIS A 79 1.31 10.31 0.75
CA HIS A 79 1.11 10.44 -0.70
C HIS A 79 2.19 9.68 -1.48
N THR A 80 3.46 9.88 -1.13
CA THR A 80 4.59 9.19 -1.78
C THR A 80 4.51 7.68 -1.62
N VAL A 81 4.13 7.18 -0.44
CA VAL A 81 4.00 5.73 -0.19
C VAL A 81 2.86 5.13 -1.00
N LEU A 82 1.71 5.80 -1.07
CA LEU A 82 0.57 5.33 -1.86
C LEU A 82 0.88 5.29 -3.36
N LEU A 83 1.59 6.30 -3.89
CA LEU A 83 2.03 6.25 -5.28
C LEU A 83 2.99 5.08 -5.58
N ARG A 84 3.87 4.72 -4.64
CA ARG A 84 4.74 3.54 -4.76
C ARG A 84 3.97 2.24 -4.63
N LEU A 85 2.92 2.22 -3.81
CA LEU A 85 2.06 1.05 -3.67
C LEU A 85 1.42 0.69 -5.01
N PHE A 86 0.98 1.67 -5.80
CA PHE A 86 0.50 1.41 -7.17
C PHE A 86 1.55 0.66 -7.99
N ASP A 87 2.76 1.19 -8.06
CA ASP A 87 3.85 0.60 -8.86
C ASP A 87 4.22 -0.82 -8.37
N ALA A 88 4.05 -1.10 -7.08
CA ALA A 88 4.30 -2.41 -6.50
C ALA A 88 3.16 -3.42 -6.73
N LEU A 89 1.91 -2.92 -6.83
CA LEU A 89 0.74 -3.74 -7.12
C LEU A 89 0.62 -4.10 -8.60
N ASP A 90 1.09 -3.24 -9.50
CA ASP A 90 1.11 -3.46 -10.96
C ASP A 90 2.10 -4.58 -11.34
N TYR A 91 1.70 -5.83 -11.08
CA TYR A 91 2.55 -7.00 -11.17
C TYR A 91 2.96 -7.29 -12.61
N ASN A 92 2.05 -7.06 -13.56
CA ASN A 92 2.31 -7.28 -14.98
C ASN A 92 2.98 -6.06 -15.67
N ASN A 93 3.13 -4.93 -14.96
CA ASN A 93 3.71 -3.66 -15.41
C ASN A 93 3.01 -3.07 -16.64
N ASP A 94 1.69 -3.22 -16.73
CA ASP A 94 0.87 -2.65 -17.82
C ASP A 94 0.33 -1.24 -17.52
N SER A 95 0.75 -0.64 -16.40
CA SER A 95 0.31 0.66 -15.90
C SER A 95 -1.15 0.73 -15.48
N HIS A 96 -1.77 -0.43 -15.25
CA HIS A 96 -3.13 -0.58 -14.74
C HIS A 96 -3.14 -1.60 -13.61
N LEU A 97 -4.04 -1.41 -12.65
CA LEU A 97 -4.35 -2.48 -11.69
C LEU A 97 -5.61 -3.19 -12.15
N SER A 98 -5.47 -4.49 -12.43
CA SER A 98 -6.54 -5.37 -12.86
C SER A 98 -6.87 -6.39 -11.77
N GLN A 99 -7.92 -7.19 -11.96
CA GLN A 99 -8.22 -8.32 -11.07
C GLN A 99 -7.01 -9.25 -10.89
N SER A 100 -6.18 -9.44 -11.93
CA SER A 100 -5.04 -10.34 -11.86
C SER A 100 -3.92 -9.86 -10.92
N ASP A 101 -3.73 -8.54 -10.83
CA ASP A 101 -2.77 -7.92 -9.91
C ASP A 101 -3.21 -8.09 -8.46
N PHE A 102 -4.51 -7.95 -8.22
CA PHE A 102 -5.12 -8.16 -6.92
C PHE A 102 -5.16 -9.63 -6.51
N ASP A 103 -5.39 -10.56 -7.44
CA ASP A 103 -5.27 -12.00 -7.18
C ASP A 103 -3.83 -12.34 -6.78
N ALA A 104 -2.84 -11.76 -7.45
CA ALA A 104 -1.43 -11.92 -7.09
C ALA A 104 -1.11 -11.37 -5.69
N LEU A 105 -1.64 -10.20 -5.34
CA LEU A 105 -1.55 -9.64 -3.99
C LEU A 105 -2.15 -10.58 -2.95
N PHE A 106 -3.37 -11.08 -3.19
CA PHE A 106 -4.06 -11.96 -2.25
C PHE A 106 -3.25 -13.24 -2.00
N ILE A 107 -2.77 -13.87 -3.07
CA ILE A 107 -1.93 -15.08 -2.98
C ILE A 107 -0.63 -14.80 -2.22
N ALA A 108 -0.03 -13.63 -2.42
CA ALA A 108 1.18 -13.23 -1.70
C ALA A 108 0.92 -12.97 -0.21
N ALA A 109 -0.26 -12.45 0.13
CA ALA A 109 -0.65 -12.08 1.48
C ALA A 109 -1.15 -13.28 2.32
N ASP A 110 -1.89 -14.23 1.73
CA ASP A 110 -2.43 -15.43 2.40
C ASP A 110 -1.31 -16.44 2.72
N ALA A 111 -0.47 -16.09 3.69
CA ALA A 111 0.72 -16.82 4.06
C ALA A 111 0.40 -18.21 4.62
N ASN A 112 -0.73 -18.31 5.35
CA ASN A 112 -1.15 -19.56 5.97
C ASN A 112 -2.04 -20.43 5.08
N LYS A 113 -2.49 -19.92 3.91
CA LYS A 113 -3.29 -20.60 2.89
C LYS A 113 -4.69 -21.01 3.39
N ASN A 114 -5.31 -20.17 4.22
CA ASN A 114 -6.68 -20.39 4.68
C ASN A 114 -7.73 -19.66 3.81
N HIS A 115 -7.32 -19.07 2.69
CA HIS A 115 -8.18 -18.28 1.80
C HIS A 115 -8.73 -17.00 2.44
N LEU A 116 -8.04 -16.49 3.46
CA LEU A 116 -8.33 -15.23 4.14
C LEU A 116 -7.00 -14.48 4.33
N VAL A 117 -7.05 -13.15 4.29
CA VAL A 117 -5.89 -12.33 4.64
C VAL A 117 -6.20 -11.53 5.88
N ASN A 118 -5.60 -11.90 7.01
CA ASN A 118 -5.77 -11.12 8.24
C ASN A 118 -4.85 -9.89 8.27
N GLN A 119 -5.04 -9.01 9.26
CA GLN A 119 -4.25 -7.78 9.40
C GLN A 119 -2.73 -8.01 9.50
N ALA A 120 -2.27 -9.09 10.14
CA ALA A 120 -0.84 -9.36 10.29
C ALA A 120 -0.21 -9.82 8.96
N GLU A 121 -0.92 -10.64 8.20
CA GLU A 121 -0.57 -11.05 6.84
C GLU A 121 -0.51 -9.84 5.91
N PHE A 122 -1.55 -9.00 5.93
CA PHE A 122 -1.60 -7.78 5.14
C PHE A 122 -0.45 -6.82 5.46
N ARG A 123 -0.15 -6.59 6.74
CA ARG A 123 1.00 -5.75 7.14
C ARG A 123 2.31 -6.26 6.57
N THR A 124 2.52 -7.58 6.60
CA THR A 124 3.76 -8.20 6.12
C THR A 124 3.95 -7.91 4.63
N VAL A 125 2.95 -8.22 3.80
CA VAL A 125 3.03 -7.95 2.36
C VAL A 125 3.12 -6.44 2.07
N PHE A 126 2.43 -5.60 2.85
CA PHE A 126 2.47 -4.15 2.66
C PHE A 126 3.87 -3.57 2.88
N TYR A 127 4.61 -4.06 3.88
CA TYR A 127 5.99 -3.66 4.11
C TYR A 127 6.91 -4.12 2.99
N ASP A 128 6.70 -5.35 2.49
CA ASP A 128 7.49 -5.90 1.38
C ASP A 128 7.26 -5.11 0.08
N LEU A 129 6.01 -4.75 -0.23
CA LEU A 129 5.64 -3.96 -1.41
C LEU A 129 6.15 -2.52 -1.34
N THR A 130 6.07 -1.88 -0.18
CA THR A 130 6.49 -0.48 -0.01
C THR A 130 8.00 -0.33 0.20
N GLY A 131 8.69 -1.41 0.60
CA GLY A 131 10.09 -1.39 1.00
C GLY A 131 10.36 -0.61 2.29
N ILE A 132 9.31 -0.33 3.09
CA ILE A 132 9.38 0.45 4.33
C ILE A 132 9.07 -0.45 5.50
N LEU A 133 10.02 -0.58 6.42
CA LEU A 133 9.85 -1.35 7.65
C LEU A 133 9.31 -0.48 8.79
N PRO A 134 8.47 -1.02 9.68
CA PRO A 134 8.02 -0.31 10.87
C PRO A 134 9.20 0.01 11.80
N VAL A 135 9.18 1.20 12.41
CA VAL A 135 10.22 1.65 13.35
C VAL A 135 10.02 0.96 14.70
N GLY A 136 11.09 0.39 15.27
CA GLY A 136 11.10 -0.10 16.66
C GLY A 136 10.94 -1.61 16.87
N LYS A 137 11.50 -2.45 16.00
CA LYS A 137 11.77 -3.86 16.33
C LYS A 137 13.06 -4.01 17.12
#